data_AF-A0A166I084-F1
#
_entry.id   AF-A0A166I084-F1
#
_cell.length_a   1.000
_cell.length_b   1.000
_cell.length_c   1.000
_cell.angle_alpha   90.00
_cell.angle_beta   90.00
_cell.angle_gamma   90.00
#
_symmetry.space_group_name_H-M   'P 1'
#
loop_
_entity.id
_entity.type
_entity.pdbx_description
1 polymer ?
#
loop_
_entity_poly.entity_id
_entity_poly.type
_entity_poly.pdbx_seq_one_letter_code
_entity_poly.pdbx_strand_id
1 'polypeptide(L)'
;MCSDGPDYDETTTQDMFDRVVEARNMSETLGTMWPTDGGWPCHHWQIRAVESVTNFSAKQKHPILILSNEYDPVRAIENGHKILEKSLAKGDAGLGIREGYGHCTYSLKPSCSTKATQPYMANWTLPEDSMISCPVDEDLFPQTYLNPQ
;
A
#
# COMPACT_ATOMS: atom_id res chain seq x y z
N MET A 1 -5.28 -14.35 3.18
CA MET A 1 -3.81 -14.22 2.97
C MET A 1 -3.26 -15.35 2.13
N CYS A 2 -3.18 -16.60 2.61
CA CYS A 2 -2.67 -17.72 1.78
C CYS A 2 -3.65 -18.20 0.71
N SER A 3 -4.96 -18.13 0.98
CA SER A 3 -6.01 -18.46 0.01
C SER A 3 -6.16 -17.44 -1.11
N ASP A 4 -5.73 -16.20 -0.86
CA ASP A 4 -5.93 -15.04 -1.75
C ASP A 4 -4.64 -14.67 -2.50
N GLY A 5 -3.54 -15.33 -2.14
CA GLY A 5 -2.25 -15.20 -2.82
C GLY A 5 -2.15 -16.10 -4.04
N PRO A 6 -1.06 -15.97 -4.82
CA PRO A 6 -0.75 -16.90 -5.90
C PRO A 6 -0.52 -18.32 -5.38
N ASP A 7 -0.57 -19.29 -6.29
CA ASP A 7 -0.20 -20.67 -5.96
C ASP A 7 1.30 -20.75 -5.61
N TYR A 8 1.60 -21.45 -4.52
CA TYR A 8 2.97 -21.64 -4.02
C TYR A 8 3.47 -23.09 -4.19
N ASP A 9 2.82 -23.88 -5.04
CA ASP A 9 3.01 -25.34 -5.14
C ASP A 9 4.45 -25.74 -5.53
N GLU A 10 5.19 -24.85 -6.20
CA GLU A 10 6.60 -25.04 -6.57
C GLU A 10 7.58 -24.44 -5.54
N THR A 11 7.09 -23.75 -4.52
CA THR A 11 7.94 -23.07 -3.52
C THR A 11 8.36 -24.03 -2.42
N THR A 12 9.65 -24.26 -2.28
CA THR A 12 10.20 -25.13 -1.23
C THR A 12 10.33 -24.39 0.10
N THR A 13 10.45 -25.14 1.20
CA THR A 13 10.81 -24.55 2.50
C THR A 13 12.17 -23.85 2.45
N GLN A 14 13.09 -24.28 1.59
CA GLN A 14 14.38 -23.63 1.41
C GLN A 14 14.23 -22.25 0.76
N ASP A 15 13.39 -22.13 -0.28
CA ASP A 15 13.11 -20.84 -0.93
C ASP A 15 12.51 -19.83 0.08
N MET A 16 11.61 -20.30 0.95
CA MET A 16 11.06 -19.46 2.03
C MET A 16 12.13 -19.04 3.05
N PHE A 17 13.06 -19.95 3.40
CA PHE A 17 14.17 -19.61 4.29
C PHE A 17 15.10 -18.57 3.67
N ASP A 18 15.47 -18.75 2.40
CA ASP A 18 16.32 -17.81 1.65
C ASP A 18 15.65 -16.43 1.57
N ARG A 19 14.33 -16.37 1.39
CA ARG A 19 13.55 -15.12 1.42
C ARG A 19 13.61 -14.43 2.79
N VAL A 20 13.56 -15.18 3.90
CA VAL A 20 13.71 -14.63 5.25
C VAL A 20 15.11 -14.06 5.45
N VAL A 21 16.16 -14.75 4.98
CA VAL A 21 17.55 -14.27 5.04
C VAL A 21 17.74 -13.00 4.21
N GLU A 22 17.22 -12.96 2.99
CA GLU A 22 17.25 -11.76 2.15
C GLU A 22 16.55 -10.59 2.83
N ALA A 23 15.37 -10.81 3.41
CA ALA A 23 14.63 -9.75 4.07
C ALA A 23 15.36 -9.21 5.31
N ARG A 24 16.04 -10.08 6.06
CA ARG A 24 16.92 -9.67 7.17
C ARG A 24 18.05 -8.75 6.71
N ASN A 25 18.62 -9.00 5.52
CA ASN A 25 19.68 -8.14 4.96
C ASN A 25 19.17 -6.75 4.58
N MET A 26 17.87 -6.60 4.29
CA MET A 26 17.26 -5.29 4.02
C MET A 26 16.93 -4.51 5.30
N SER A 27 16.48 -5.20 6.34
CA SER A 27 16.21 -4.61 7.65
C SER A 27 16.40 -5.65 8.75
N GLU A 28 17.37 -5.41 9.63
CA GLU A 28 17.70 -6.33 10.72
C GLU A 28 16.57 -6.47 11.75
N THR A 29 15.77 -5.41 11.93
CA THR A 29 14.75 -5.32 12.98
C THR A 29 13.38 -5.78 12.52
N LEU A 30 12.96 -5.41 11.31
CA LEU A 30 11.59 -5.64 10.83
C LEU A 30 11.54 -6.40 9.49
N GLY A 31 12.67 -6.62 8.83
CA GLY A 31 12.71 -7.23 7.50
C GLY A 31 12.10 -8.62 7.46
N THR A 32 12.31 -9.43 8.50
CA THR A 32 11.80 -10.80 8.56
C THR A 32 10.31 -10.91 8.85
N MET A 33 9.65 -9.83 9.29
CA MET A 33 8.24 -9.86 9.73
C MET A 33 7.31 -10.43 8.64
N TRP A 34 7.32 -9.84 7.44
CA TRP A 34 6.43 -10.25 6.35
C TRP A 34 6.68 -11.66 5.79
N PRO A 35 7.93 -12.10 5.50
CA PRO A 35 8.13 -13.47 5.01
C PRO A 35 7.84 -14.52 6.10
N THR A 36 8.01 -14.22 7.39
CA THR A 36 7.70 -15.16 8.47
C THR A 36 6.20 -15.22 8.80
N ASP A 37 5.54 -14.08 8.97
CA ASP A 37 4.11 -14.06 9.33
C ASP A 37 3.22 -14.35 8.12
N GLY A 38 3.67 -13.91 6.94
CA GLY A 38 2.95 -13.97 5.67
C GLY A 38 3.32 -15.18 4.81
N GLY A 39 4.58 -15.27 4.40
CA GLY A 39 5.02 -16.24 3.40
C GLY A 39 5.13 -17.67 3.93
N TRP A 40 5.78 -17.85 5.08
CA TRP A 40 6.07 -19.15 5.68
C TRP A 40 4.86 -20.08 5.91
N PRO A 41 3.68 -19.61 6.33
CA PRO A 41 2.52 -20.51 6.41
C PRO A 41 1.92 -20.86 5.04
N CYS A 42 2.20 -20.06 3.99
CA CYS A 42 1.47 -20.14 2.73
C CYS A 42 2.03 -21.15 1.72
N HIS A 43 3.32 -21.52 1.75
CA HIS A 43 3.85 -22.51 0.80
C HIS A 43 3.32 -23.93 1.04
N HIS A 44 2.90 -24.25 2.26
CA HIS A 44 2.20 -25.51 2.56
C HIS A 44 0.68 -25.39 2.51
N TRP A 45 0.15 -24.20 2.20
CA TRP A 45 -1.28 -23.99 2.16
C TRP A 45 -1.85 -24.56 0.86
N GLN A 46 -2.81 -25.49 0.96
CA GLN A 46 -3.39 -26.19 -0.19
C GLN A 46 -4.81 -25.72 -0.56
N ILE A 47 -5.45 -24.94 0.31
CA ILE A 47 -6.82 -24.47 0.07
C ILE A 47 -6.76 -23.21 -0.79
N ARG A 48 -7.36 -23.28 -1.98
CA ARG A 48 -7.41 -22.17 -2.93
C ARG A 48 -8.79 -21.54 -3.03
N ALA A 49 -8.82 -20.23 -3.20
CA ALA A 49 -10.02 -19.52 -3.56
C ALA A 49 -10.49 -19.97 -4.95
N VAL A 50 -11.80 -20.16 -5.11
CA VAL A 50 -12.41 -20.46 -6.43
C VAL A 50 -12.27 -19.27 -7.36
N GLU A 51 -12.29 -18.06 -6.80
CA GLU A 51 -12.08 -16.81 -7.51
C GLU A 51 -10.71 -16.24 -7.14
N SER A 52 -9.82 -16.13 -8.13
CA SER A 52 -8.50 -15.53 -7.98
C SER A 52 -8.30 -14.46 -9.06
N VAL A 53 -7.84 -13.28 -8.65
CA VAL A 53 -7.55 -12.16 -9.55
C VAL A 53 -6.04 -12.04 -9.70
N THR A 54 -5.49 -12.69 -10.71
CA THR A 54 -4.05 -12.62 -11.03
C THR A 54 -3.71 -11.42 -11.92
N ASN A 55 -4.67 -10.99 -12.76
CA ASN A 55 -4.57 -9.81 -13.61
C ASN A 55 -5.83 -8.95 -13.44
N PHE A 56 -5.72 -7.87 -12.68
CA PHE A 56 -6.83 -6.95 -12.46
C PHE A 56 -6.85 -5.87 -13.55
N SER A 57 -7.90 -5.86 -14.36
CA SER A 57 -8.24 -4.79 -15.28
C SER A 57 -9.75 -4.60 -15.25
N ALA A 58 -10.21 -3.37 -15.04
CA ALA A 58 -11.64 -3.10 -14.88
C ALA A 58 -12.02 -1.75 -15.47
N LYS A 59 -13.17 -1.72 -16.16
CA LYS A 59 -13.81 -0.49 -16.62
C LYS A 59 -14.78 0.00 -15.56
N GLN A 60 -14.48 1.16 -14.99
CA GLN A 60 -15.20 1.69 -13.85
C GLN A 60 -16.40 2.52 -14.31
N LYS A 61 -17.49 2.52 -13.53
CA LYS A 61 -18.62 3.44 -13.74
C LYS A 61 -18.33 4.85 -13.21
N HIS A 62 -17.47 4.93 -12.20
CA HIS A 62 -17.06 6.15 -11.53
C HIS A 62 -15.53 6.18 -11.41
N PRO A 63 -14.92 7.37 -11.36
CA PRO A 63 -13.49 7.51 -11.12
C PRO A 63 -13.05 6.86 -9.80
N ILE A 64 -11.79 6.42 -9.72
CA ILE A 64 -11.19 5.84 -8.51
C ILE A 64 -10.10 6.77 -7.96
N LEU A 65 -10.20 7.14 -6.69
CA LEU A 65 -9.11 7.80 -5.96
C LEU A 65 -8.28 6.76 -5.19
N ILE A 66 -7.01 6.65 -5.55
CA ILE A 66 -6.00 5.87 -4.83
C ILE A 66 -5.26 6.82 -3.90
N LEU A 67 -5.01 6.37 -2.66
CA LEU A 67 -4.21 7.11 -1.70
C LEU A 67 -2.98 6.26 -1.34
N SER A 68 -1.80 6.88 -1.37
CA SER A 68 -0.53 6.28 -0.96
C SER A 68 0.26 7.24 -0.07
N ASN A 69 1.17 6.70 0.74
CA ASN A 69 2.20 7.51 1.40
C ASN A 69 3.50 7.44 0.59
N GLU A 70 4.33 8.47 0.72
CA GLU A 70 5.67 8.52 0.13
C GLU A 70 6.55 7.38 0.64
N TYR A 71 6.54 7.13 1.96
CA TYR A 71 7.31 6.05 2.60
C TYR A 71 6.39 5.13 3.42
N ASP A 72 5.55 4.34 2.74
CA ASP A 72 4.75 3.29 3.39
C ASP A 72 5.57 1.99 3.54
N PRO A 73 5.86 1.52 4.76
CA PRO A 73 6.67 0.32 5.00
C PRO A 73 5.95 -1.00 4.70
N VAL A 74 4.64 -0.96 4.45
CA VAL A 74 3.79 -2.13 4.15
C VAL A 74 3.43 -2.16 2.66
N ARG A 75 3.08 -1.01 2.08
CA ARG A 75 2.66 -0.88 0.68
C ARG A 75 3.38 0.26 -0.02
N ALA A 76 4.53 -0.05 -0.60
CA ALA A 76 5.34 0.92 -1.34
C ALA A 76 4.55 1.69 -2.42
N ILE A 77 4.89 2.96 -2.62
CA ILE A 77 4.16 3.91 -3.47
C ILE A 77 4.06 3.45 -4.93
N GLU A 78 5.05 2.68 -5.41
CA GLU A 78 5.12 2.06 -6.72
C GLU A 78 3.89 1.18 -6.99
N ASN A 79 3.29 0.58 -5.96
CA ASN A 79 2.05 -0.18 -6.12
C ASN A 79 0.86 0.72 -6.48
N GLY A 80 0.84 1.98 -6.02
CA GLY A 80 -0.15 2.97 -6.46
C GLY A 80 0.02 3.31 -7.94
N HIS A 81 1.26 3.58 -8.36
CA HIS A 81 1.59 3.84 -9.77
C HIS A 81 1.23 2.67 -10.68
N LYS A 82 1.60 1.43 -10.29
CA LYS A 82 1.29 0.23 -11.06
C LYS A 82 -0.21 0.04 -11.30
N ILE A 83 -1.07 0.35 -10.32
CA ILE A 83 -2.53 0.26 -10.50
C ILE A 83 -3.02 1.30 -11.51
N LEU A 84 -2.54 2.54 -11.42
CA LEU A 84 -2.90 3.59 -12.38
C LEU A 84 -2.48 3.23 -13.80
N GLU A 85 -1.30 2.63 -13.97
CA GLU A 85 -0.73 2.32 -15.28
C GLU A 85 -1.31 1.05 -15.91
N LYS A 86 -1.59 0.03 -15.10
CA LYS A 86 -1.86 -1.33 -15.61
C LYS A 86 -3.31 -1.79 -15.42
N SER A 87 -4.02 -1.23 -14.45
CA SER A 87 -5.33 -1.76 -14.03
C SER A 87 -6.52 -0.88 -14.39
N LEU A 88 -6.29 0.41 -14.59
CA LEU A 88 -7.34 1.42 -14.77
C LEU A 88 -7.10 2.17 -16.08
N ALA A 89 -8.18 2.61 -16.74
CA ALA A 89 -8.06 3.42 -17.94
C ALA A 89 -7.52 4.82 -17.61
N LYS A 90 -6.76 5.40 -18.53
CA LYS A 90 -6.19 6.74 -18.36
C LYS A 90 -7.31 7.77 -18.17
N GLY A 91 -7.27 8.51 -17.05
CA GLY A 91 -8.27 9.51 -16.69
C GLY A 91 -9.40 9.00 -15.78
N ASP A 92 -9.56 7.68 -15.62
CA ASP A 92 -10.57 7.08 -14.74
C ASP A 92 -10.06 6.90 -13.30
N ALA A 93 -8.82 7.32 -13.02
CA ALA A 93 -8.24 7.20 -11.69
C ALA A 93 -7.23 8.32 -11.39
N GLY A 94 -7.17 8.68 -10.11
CA GLY A 94 -6.20 9.63 -9.56
C GLY A 94 -5.41 9.02 -8.40
N LEU A 95 -4.21 9.53 -8.17
CA LEU A 95 -3.36 9.14 -7.04
C LEU A 95 -3.03 10.36 -6.19
N GLY A 96 -3.50 10.35 -4.93
CA GLY A 96 -3.09 11.29 -3.90
C GLY A 96 -1.94 10.73 -3.08
N ILE A 97 -0.88 11.50 -2.90
CA ILE A 97 0.33 11.08 -2.17
C ILE A 97 0.44 11.92 -0.91
N ARG A 98 0.59 11.28 0.25
CA ARG A 98 0.90 11.95 1.50
C ARG A 98 2.39 11.79 1.81
N GLU A 99 3.08 12.90 2.08
CA GLU A 99 4.52 12.92 2.33
C GLU A 99 4.89 12.19 3.63
N GLY A 100 6.11 11.69 3.67
CA GLY A 100 6.67 11.10 4.87
C GLY A 100 6.25 9.65 5.15
N TYR A 101 6.65 9.18 6.33
CA TYR A 101 6.53 7.78 6.78
C TYR A 101 5.17 7.47 7.38
N GLY A 102 4.71 6.23 7.19
CA GLY A 102 3.54 5.68 7.88
C GLY A 102 2.78 4.68 7.03
N HIS A 103 1.90 3.89 7.66
CA HIS A 103 1.01 2.96 6.97
C HIS A 103 -0.44 3.44 7.04
N CYS A 104 -1.11 3.32 5.89
CA CYS A 104 -2.36 4.00 5.55
C CYS A 104 -2.24 5.53 5.53
N THR A 105 -3.00 6.17 4.67
CA THR A 105 -2.98 7.63 4.50
C THR A 105 -3.85 8.38 5.52
N TYR A 106 -4.70 7.65 6.24
CA TYR A 106 -5.62 8.21 7.24
C TYR A 106 -4.95 8.47 8.59
N SER A 107 -3.81 7.83 8.86
CA SER A 107 -3.12 7.87 10.16
C SER A 107 -2.60 9.27 10.49
N LEU A 108 -2.20 10.04 9.47
CA LEU A 108 -1.79 11.44 9.55
C LEU A 108 -2.43 12.16 8.38
N LYS A 109 -3.43 13.00 8.67
CA LYS A 109 -4.27 13.64 7.66
C LYS A 109 -3.87 15.09 7.46
N PRO A 110 -2.98 15.39 6.52
CA PRO A 110 -2.77 16.79 6.18
C PRO A 110 -4.04 17.37 5.57
N SER A 111 -4.22 18.67 5.80
CA SER A 111 -5.32 19.48 5.31
C SER A 111 -5.50 19.36 3.79
N CYS A 112 -4.40 19.22 3.04
CA CYS A 112 -4.45 19.01 1.59
C CYS A 112 -5.00 17.63 1.18
N SER A 113 -4.74 16.55 1.92
CA SER A 113 -5.34 15.23 1.63
C SER A 113 -6.85 15.25 1.86
N THR A 114 -7.31 16.05 2.82
CA THR A 114 -8.74 16.30 3.05
C THR A 114 -9.37 17.03 1.86
N LYS A 115 -8.68 18.04 1.31
CA LYS A 115 -9.11 18.76 0.09
C LYS A 115 -9.17 17.87 -1.15
N ALA A 116 -8.41 16.77 -1.22
CA ALA A 116 -8.53 15.78 -2.28
C ALA A 116 -9.66 14.76 -2.02
N THR A 117 -9.81 14.30 -0.77
CA THR A 117 -10.75 13.23 -0.43
C THR A 117 -12.20 13.71 -0.35
N GLN A 118 -12.46 14.91 0.17
CA GLN A 118 -13.82 15.43 0.34
C GLN A 118 -14.57 15.64 -0.99
N PRO A 119 -13.99 16.31 -2.01
CA PRO A 119 -14.63 16.41 -3.31
C PRO A 119 -14.88 15.04 -3.90
N TYR A 120 -13.87 14.16 -3.93
CA TYR A 120 -14.03 12.80 -4.45
C TYR A 120 -15.22 12.05 -3.82
N MET A 121 -15.36 12.10 -2.50
CA MET A 121 -16.48 11.46 -1.80
C MET A 121 -17.84 12.11 -2.08
N ALA A 122 -17.87 13.41 -2.36
CA ALA A 122 -19.11 14.15 -2.59
C ALA A 122 -19.60 14.07 -4.04
N ASN A 123 -18.69 14.11 -5.01
CA ASN A 123 -19.02 14.31 -6.42
C ASN A 123 -18.09 13.57 -7.40
N TRP A 124 -17.27 12.64 -6.92
CA TRP A 124 -16.31 11.87 -7.72
C TRP A 124 -15.25 12.73 -8.44
N THR A 125 -15.01 13.95 -7.95
CA THR A 125 -13.97 14.83 -8.51
C THR A 125 -12.60 14.32 -8.12
N LEU A 126 -11.81 13.96 -9.11
CA LEU A 126 -10.39 13.65 -8.94
C LEU A 126 -9.57 14.94 -8.85
N PRO A 127 -8.41 14.94 -8.17
CA PRO A 127 -7.50 16.07 -8.20
C PRO A 127 -7.03 16.36 -9.64
N GLU A 128 -6.98 17.65 -10.00
CA GLU A 128 -6.37 18.10 -11.25
C GLU A 128 -4.87 17.84 -11.17
N ASP A 129 -4.39 16.98 -12.05
CA ASP A 129 -3.00 16.58 -12.21
C ASP A 129 -2.35 15.68 -11.15
N SER A 130 -1.55 14.77 -11.71
CA SER A 130 -0.79 13.70 -11.10
C SER A 130 -0.10 14.07 -9.80
N MET A 131 -0.24 13.20 -8.80
CA MET A 131 0.73 13.07 -7.71
C MET A 131 0.86 14.35 -6.87
N ILE A 132 -0.25 14.94 -6.42
CA ILE A 132 -0.17 16.01 -5.42
C ILE A 132 0.40 15.38 -4.15
N SER A 133 1.69 15.62 -3.96
CA SER A 133 2.42 15.35 -2.74
C SER A 133 1.91 16.31 -1.68
N CYS A 134 1.41 15.74 -0.60
CA CYS A 134 0.77 16.45 0.48
C CYS A 134 1.72 16.52 1.67
N PRO A 135 2.31 17.70 1.97
CA PRO A 135 3.13 17.88 3.15
C PRO A 135 2.33 17.57 4.41
N VAL A 136 3.01 17.02 5.40
CA VAL A 136 2.40 16.71 6.69
C VAL A 136 2.31 17.98 7.53
N ASP A 137 1.12 18.24 8.08
CA ASP A 137 0.86 19.42 8.92
C ASP A 137 1.30 19.20 10.39
N GLU A 138 1.69 17.97 10.74
CA GLU A 138 1.98 17.54 12.11
C GLU A 138 3.30 16.77 12.18
N ASP A 139 4.05 16.99 13.27
CA ASP A 139 5.22 16.20 13.61
C ASP A 139 4.79 14.83 14.14
N LEU A 140 5.46 13.76 13.69
CA LEU A 140 5.26 12.39 14.16
C LEU A 140 5.61 12.23 15.64
N PHE A 141 6.57 13.01 16.13
CA PHE A 141 7.03 12.97 17.52
C PHE A 141 7.14 14.39 18.11
N PRO A 142 6.00 15.08 18.33
CA PRO A 142 6.02 16.45 18.80
C PRO A 142 6.75 16.56 20.14
N GLN A 143 7.71 17.49 20.21
CA GLN A 143 8.49 17.74 21.42
C GLN A 143 7.63 18.14 22.62
N THR A 144 6.43 18.67 22.37
CA THR A 144 5.43 19.01 23.40
C THR A 144 4.99 17.80 24.24
N TYR A 145 5.08 16.57 23.73
CA TYR A 145 4.78 15.37 24.51
C TYR A 145 5.96 14.87 25.36
N LEU A 146 7.19 15.29 25.04
CA LEU A 146 8.40 14.89 25.78
C LEU A 146 8.69 15.81 26.96
N ASN A 147 8.21 17.06 26.91
CA ASN A 147 8.29 18.02 27.99
C ASN A 147 6.91 18.63 28.27
N PRO A 148 6.01 17.90 28.96
CA PRO A 148 4.75 18.48 29.40
C PRO A 148 5.05 19.63 30.37
N GLN A 149 4.57 20.84 30.04
CA GLN A 149 4.57 21.99 30.95
C GLN A 149 3.66 21.74 32.15
#